data_AF-A0A0V0R2K6-F1
#
_entry.id   AF-A0A0V0R2K6-F1
#
_cell.length_a   1.000
_cell.length_b   1.000
_cell.length_c   1.000
_cell.angle_alpha   90.00
_cell.angle_beta   90.00
_cell.angle_gamma   90.00
#
_symmetry.space_group_name_H-M   'P 1'
#
loop_
_entity.id
_entity.type
_entity.pdbx_description
1 polymer ?
#
loop_
_entity_poly.entity_id
_entity_poly.type
_entity_poly.pdbx_seq_one_letter_code
_entity_poly.pdbx_strand_id
1 'polypeptide(L)'
;MLNNFRTLGRLGQFNHGLSSLSQYHFSAAESMQTNFVNFRKEYDQYVSSFSSKLEQIEQQNKKAPTKPVDSTFNHPYHSQHHPLNFSPVKTAELFHDFIGPEQVSPHYENFLVSRKYLMVFWGGFFVINVGIATVDLQWIMKSALMPWIFWFSYLYWYMEGKNSFLKPLLSRFYRRAAANECFMFESYYHENIENKLRELIRITQGQLDYWNVHSSYQEVKSESVNNFLANQYMALQHHITERAENILKSAQQFEEVNRQQHVQKVLTSAVGELDNVLKQDLQQVQDDIFQRAVEGIKKGQMNYGQDYLLSAVINKFQENASGLINLSPEEQQKLVELTQAQIQQIQSSDEQAKKNYLQAEPEGLDQSLKSYEHVARQLEQWGK
;
A
#
# COMPACT_ATOMS: atom_id res chain seq x y z
N MET A 1 -5.57 -8.53 15.96
CA MET A 1 -6.86 -9.26 15.89
C MET A 1 -7.94 -8.23 15.59
N LEU A 2 -8.05 -7.84 14.32
CA LEU A 2 -9.10 -8.29 13.39
C LEU A 2 -10.51 -7.96 13.91
N ASN A 3 -10.99 -6.76 13.57
CA ASN A 3 -12.40 -6.58 13.29
C ASN A 3 -12.58 -5.71 12.03
N ASN A 4 -13.28 -6.34 11.10
CA ASN A 4 -13.49 -6.00 9.71
C ASN A 4 -14.11 -4.63 9.46
N PHE A 5 -13.57 -3.96 8.44
CA PHE A 5 -14.27 -3.01 7.58
C PHE A 5 -15.55 -3.64 6.99
N ARG A 6 -16.71 -3.03 7.25
CA ARG A 6 -17.93 -3.17 6.45
C ARG A 6 -18.76 -1.91 6.66
N THR A 7 -18.83 -1.05 5.64
CA THR A 7 -20.04 -0.38 5.13
C THR A 7 -19.64 0.79 4.23
N LEU A 8 -19.60 0.57 2.92
CA LEU A 8 -19.78 1.63 1.92
C LEU A 8 -20.85 1.14 0.94
N GLY A 9 -22.10 1.38 1.33
CA GLY A 9 -23.28 1.16 0.50
C GLY A 9 -24.19 2.37 0.62
N ARG A 10 -23.95 3.39 -0.21
CA ARG A 10 -24.93 4.44 -0.51
C ARG A 10 -24.51 5.18 -1.78
N LEU A 11 -24.81 4.57 -2.92
CA LEU A 11 -24.91 5.30 -4.19
C LEU A 11 -26.19 6.13 -4.12
N GLY A 12 -26.01 7.43 -3.93
CA GLY A 12 -27.07 8.43 -4.04
C GLY A 12 -27.54 8.52 -5.49
N GLN A 13 -28.84 8.34 -5.64
CA GLN A 13 -29.60 8.57 -6.86
C GLN A 13 -29.38 10.00 -7.37
N PHE A 14 -28.89 10.13 -8.60
CA PHE A 14 -29.22 11.28 -9.44
C PHE A 14 -29.94 10.73 -10.66
N ASN A 15 -31.23 11.00 -10.72
CA ASN A 15 -32.08 10.70 -11.86
C ASN A 15 -32.70 12.01 -12.36
N HIS A 16 -32.80 12.09 -13.68
CA HIS A 16 -33.55 13.01 -14.52
C HIS A 16 -32.93 14.36 -14.91
N GLY A 17 -32.64 14.41 -16.21
CA GLY A 17 -32.87 15.60 -17.02
C GLY A 17 -31.82 15.77 -18.09
N LEU A 18 -31.90 14.98 -19.17
CA LEU A 18 -31.42 15.30 -20.54
C LEU A 18 -31.68 14.07 -21.42
N SER A 19 -32.93 13.89 -21.82
CA SER A 19 -33.34 12.92 -22.83
C SER A 19 -33.60 13.63 -24.15
N SER A 20 -32.55 13.83 -24.93
CA SER A 20 -32.68 13.96 -26.38
C SER A 20 -31.34 13.64 -27.03
N LEU A 21 -31.37 12.63 -27.92
CA LEU A 21 -30.33 12.24 -28.89
C LEU A 21 -29.11 11.47 -28.34
N SER A 22 -29.23 10.13 -28.23
CA SER A 22 -28.10 9.23 -28.53
C SER A 22 -28.61 7.83 -28.95
N GLN A 23 -28.75 7.59 -30.25
CA GLN A 23 -29.04 6.25 -30.82
C GLN A 23 -27.79 5.34 -30.88
N TYR A 24 -26.73 5.63 -30.14
CA TYR A 24 -25.55 4.77 -30.04
C TYR A 24 -25.40 4.21 -28.62
N HIS A 25 -26.11 3.12 -28.34
CA HIS A 25 -25.86 2.30 -27.16
C HIS A 25 -24.61 1.42 -27.43
N PHE A 26 -23.41 1.95 -27.15
CA PHE A 26 -22.29 1.07 -26.82
C PHE A 26 -22.57 0.47 -25.44
N SER A 27 -22.73 -0.84 -25.38
CA SER A 27 -23.31 -1.50 -24.22
C SER A 27 -22.35 -1.45 -23.02
N ALA A 28 -22.76 -0.78 -21.94
CA ALA A 28 -22.11 -0.91 -20.63
C ALA A 28 -22.22 -2.33 -20.04
N ALA A 29 -22.99 -3.22 -20.68
CA ALA A 29 -23.18 -4.61 -20.30
C ALA A 29 -22.02 -5.51 -20.78
N GLU A 30 -21.47 -5.28 -21.97
CA GLU A 30 -20.30 -6.04 -22.46
C GLU A 30 -19.03 -5.71 -21.69
N SER A 31 -18.86 -4.46 -21.23
CA SER A 31 -17.72 -4.05 -20.39
C SER A 31 -17.77 -4.69 -18.99
N MET A 32 -18.97 -4.87 -18.43
CA MET A 32 -19.15 -5.63 -17.18
C MET A 32 -18.91 -7.13 -17.35
N GLN A 33 -19.33 -7.74 -18.47
CA GLN A 33 -19.05 -9.15 -18.75
C GLN A 33 -17.55 -9.43 -18.97
N THR A 34 -16.84 -8.55 -19.68
CA THR A 34 -15.38 -8.69 -19.85
C THR A 34 -14.62 -8.51 -18.54
N ASN A 35 -15.04 -7.57 -17.67
CA ASN A 35 -14.49 -7.46 -16.32
C ASN A 35 -14.74 -8.70 -15.46
N PHE A 36 -15.91 -9.32 -15.58
CA PHE A 36 -16.22 -10.55 -14.85
C PHE A 36 -15.39 -11.75 -15.32
N VAL A 37 -15.10 -11.82 -16.62
CA VAL A 37 -14.19 -12.84 -17.20
C VAL A 37 -12.75 -12.62 -16.73
N ASN A 38 -12.30 -11.37 -16.62
CA ASN A 38 -10.97 -11.05 -16.11
C ASN A 38 -10.83 -11.38 -14.61
N PHE A 39 -11.84 -11.07 -13.78
CA PHE A 39 -11.89 -11.47 -12.37
C PHE A 39 -11.82 -13.00 -12.18
N ARG A 40 -12.46 -13.76 -13.07
CA ARG A 40 -12.41 -15.23 -13.04
C ARG A 40 -11.00 -15.77 -13.32
N LYS A 41 -10.27 -15.14 -14.24
CA LYS A 41 -8.85 -15.48 -14.52
C LYS A 41 -7.93 -15.22 -13.33
N GLU A 42 -8.20 -14.16 -12.56
CA GLU A 42 -7.44 -13.87 -11.32
C GLU A 42 -7.66 -14.94 -10.25
N TYR A 43 -8.90 -15.40 -10.09
CA TYR A 43 -9.22 -16.50 -9.18
C TYR A 43 -8.49 -17.80 -9.56
N ASP A 44 -8.45 -18.12 -10.86
CA ASP A 44 -7.74 -19.30 -11.36
C ASP A 44 -6.22 -19.20 -11.12
N GLN A 45 -5.64 -18.00 -11.25
CA GLN A 45 -4.23 -17.76 -10.91
C GLN A 45 -3.96 -17.94 -9.40
N TYR A 46 -4.84 -17.45 -8.53
CA TYR A 46 -4.70 -17.65 -7.09
C TYR A 46 -4.75 -19.14 -6.73
N VAL A 47 -5.68 -19.89 -7.31
CA VAL A 47 -5.79 -21.35 -7.12
C VAL A 47 -4.52 -22.06 -7.59
N SER A 48 -3.93 -21.66 -8.72
CA SER A 48 -2.66 -22.23 -9.21
C SER A 48 -1.46 -21.90 -8.30
N SER A 49 -1.44 -20.70 -7.70
CA SER A 49 -0.39 -20.33 -6.74
C SER A 49 -0.50 -21.15 -5.45
N PHE A 50 -1.72 -21.46 -5.03
CA PHE A 50 -1.98 -22.31 -3.86
C PHE A 50 -1.59 -23.77 -4.12
N SER A 51 -1.87 -24.32 -5.30
CA SER A 51 -1.44 -25.68 -5.65
C SER A 51 0.09 -25.81 -5.66
N SER A 52 0.81 -24.79 -6.14
CA SER A 52 2.28 -24.77 -6.09
C SER A 52 2.84 -24.81 -4.65
N LYS A 53 2.16 -24.16 -3.69
CA LYS A 53 2.53 -24.25 -2.26
C LYS A 53 2.30 -25.65 -1.71
N LEU A 54 1.22 -26.33 -2.11
CA LEU A 54 0.96 -27.72 -1.72
C LEU A 54 2.04 -28.66 -2.25
N GLU A 55 2.49 -28.47 -3.50
CA GLU A 55 3.59 -29.25 -4.07
C GLU A 55 4.90 -29.07 -3.30
N GLN A 56 5.21 -27.85 -2.85
CA GLN A 56 6.38 -27.58 -1.99
C GLN A 56 6.28 -28.30 -0.64
N ILE A 57 5.10 -28.34 -0.03
CA ILE A 57 4.86 -29.07 1.22
C ILE A 57 5.06 -30.57 1.00
N GLU A 58 4.54 -31.13 -0.10
CA GLU A 58 4.76 -32.53 -0.43
C GLU A 58 6.24 -32.86 -0.66
N GLN A 59 6.99 -31.96 -1.32
CA GLN A 59 8.43 -32.12 -1.53
C GLN A 59 9.21 -32.06 -0.20
N GLN A 60 8.83 -31.16 0.72
CA GLN A 60 9.42 -31.09 2.06
C GLN A 60 9.13 -32.35 2.88
N ASN A 61 7.90 -32.87 2.80
CA ASN A 61 7.50 -34.10 3.49
C ASN A 61 8.20 -35.36 2.94
N LYS A 62 8.58 -35.35 1.66
CA LYS A 62 9.35 -36.44 1.02
C LYS A 62 10.83 -36.45 1.44
N LYS A 63 11.33 -35.42 2.12
CA LYS A 63 12.73 -35.34 2.54
C LYS A 63 12.98 -36.23 3.76
N ALA A 64 13.57 -37.40 3.52
CA ALA A 64 13.96 -38.31 4.58
C ALA A 64 15.02 -37.66 5.49
N PRO A 65 14.94 -37.84 6.82
CA PRO A 65 15.97 -37.37 7.72
C PRO A 65 17.28 -38.10 7.43
N THR A 66 18.39 -37.37 7.39
CA THR A 66 19.72 -37.95 7.28
C THR A 66 20.05 -38.69 8.57
N LYS A 67 20.57 -39.91 8.48
CA LYS A 67 21.02 -40.66 9.66
C LYS A 67 22.11 -39.86 10.38
N PRO A 68 21.95 -39.52 11.67
CA PRO A 68 23.00 -38.85 12.42
C PRO A 68 24.21 -39.78 12.60
N VAL A 69 25.35 -39.19 12.95
CA VAL A 69 26.56 -39.96 13.30
C VAL A 69 26.28 -40.84 14.52
N ASP A 70 26.76 -42.08 14.50
CA ASP A 70 26.42 -43.10 15.51
C ASP A 70 26.89 -42.74 16.94
N SER A 71 28.00 -42.02 17.10
CA SER A 71 28.44 -41.50 18.40
C SER A 71 29.42 -40.33 18.25
N THR A 72 29.42 -39.41 19.22
CA THR A 72 30.46 -38.39 19.38
C THR A 72 31.67 -38.96 20.13
N PHE A 73 32.79 -38.25 20.11
CA PHE A 73 33.99 -38.64 20.84
C PHE A 73 33.72 -38.73 22.35
N ASN A 74 34.08 -39.86 22.95
CA ASN A 74 34.01 -40.07 24.40
C ASN A 74 35.42 -40.03 25.00
N HIS A 75 35.65 -39.09 25.92
CA HIS A 75 36.98 -38.88 26.50
C HIS A 75 37.30 -39.93 27.58
N PRO A 76 38.34 -40.77 27.42
CA PRO A 76 38.56 -41.96 28.25
C PRO A 76 38.89 -41.68 29.73
N TYR A 77 39.44 -40.50 30.03
CA TYR A 77 39.80 -40.09 31.40
C TYR A 77 38.82 -39.10 32.03
N HIS A 78 37.70 -38.81 31.37
CA HIS A 78 36.68 -37.91 31.91
C HIS A 78 35.45 -38.72 32.33
N SER A 79 35.04 -38.56 33.58
CA SER A 79 33.78 -39.10 34.07
C SER A 79 33.04 -38.04 34.88
N GLN A 80 31.73 -38.21 35.05
CA GLN A 80 30.91 -37.28 35.84
C GLN A 80 31.28 -37.28 37.33
N HIS A 81 31.68 -38.44 37.86
CA HIS A 81 32.08 -38.56 39.27
C HIS A 81 33.53 -38.11 39.49
N HIS A 82 34.42 -38.40 38.54
CA HIS A 82 35.81 -37.95 38.53
C HIS A 82 36.05 -37.06 37.31
N PRO A 83 35.67 -35.78 37.38
CA PRO A 83 35.96 -34.84 36.30
C PRO A 83 37.47 -34.61 36.23
N LEU A 84 38.02 -34.69 35.01
CA LEU A 84 39.44 -34.42 34.75
C LEU A 84 39.84 -32.99 35.14
N ASN A 85 38.94 -32.03 34.94
CA ASN A 85 39.18 -30.61 35.24
C ASN A 85 38.58 -30.24 36.59
N PHE A 86 39.34 -29.47 37.38
CA PHE A 86 38.90 -28.99 38.68
C PHE A 86 38.05 -27.72 38.55
N SER A 87 36.94 -27.67 39.28
CA SER A 87 36.08 -26.49 39.39
C SER A 87 35.41 -26.46 40.77
N PRO A 88 35.06 -25.26 41.29
CA PRO A 88 34.33 -25.17 42.56
C PRO A 88 32.93 -25.78 42.49
N VAL A 89 32.39 -26.03 41.29
CA VAL A 89 31.08 -26.68 41.08
C VAL A 89 31.10 -28.12 41.59
N LYS A 90 32.14 -28.91 41.25
CA LYS A 90 32.22 -30.30 41.74
C LYS A 90 32.46 -30.36 43.24
N THR A 91 33.28 -29.44 43.77
CA THR A 91 33.48 -29.33 45.22
C THR A 91 32.19 -28.95 45.94
N ALA A 92 31.38 -28.04 45.36
CA ALA A 92 30.09 -27.67 45.93
C ALA A 92 29.10 -28.84 45.91
N GLU A 93 29.03 -29.63 44.82
CA GLU A 93 28.22 -30.85 44.75
C GLU A 93 28.60 -31.82 45.88
N LEU A 94 29.89 -32.19 45.97
CA LEU A 94 30.39 -33.09 47.02
C LEU A 94 30.19 -32.53 48.43
N PHE A 95 30.24 -31.21 48.60
CA PHE A 95 29.98 -30.55 49.87
C PHE A 95 28.50 -30.65 50.28
N HIS A 96 27.57 -30.42 49.35
CA HIS A 96 26.13 -30.57 49.62
C HIS A 96 25.75 -32.03 49.87
N ASP A 97 26.40 -32.98 49.20
CA ASP A 97 26.25 -34.40 49.49
C ASP A 97 26.73 -34.76 50.90
N PHE A 98 27.81 -34.13 51.37
CA PHE A 98 28.35 -34.34 52.71
C PHE A 98 27.43 -33.78 53.82
N ILE A 99 26.94 -32.55 53.69
CA ILE A 99 26.03 -31.94 54.69
C ILE A 99 24.60 -32.48 54.60
N GLY A 100 24.23 -33.07 53.47
CA GLY A 100 22.89 -33.53 53.15
C GLY A 100 21.96 -32.40 52.68
N PRO A 101 20.70 -32.74 52.34
CA PRO A 101 19.70 -31.75 51.95
C PRO A 101 19.34 -30.82 53.12
N GLU A 102 18.69 -29.70 52.81
CA GLU A 102 18.18 -28.77 53.82
C GLU A 102 17.28 -29.49 54.84
N GLN A 103 17.57 -29.32 56.13
CA GLN A 103 16.80 -29.92 57.23
C GLN A 103 15.51 -29.13 57.46
N VAL A 104 14.56 -29.29 56.56
CA VAL A 104 13.26 -28.62 56.62
C VAL A 104 12.43 -29.17 57.77
N SER A 105 12.06 -28.30 58.72
CA SER A 105 11.13 -28.65 59.80
C SER A 105 9.68 -28.56 59.30
N PRO A 106 8.87 -29.63 59.39
CA PRO A 106 7.45 -29.59 59.03
C PRO A 106 6.56 -29.02 60.14
N HIS A 107 7.12 -28.72 61.32
CA HIS A 107 6.36 -28.25 62.47
C HIS A 107 6.03 -26.76 62.37
N TYR A 108 4.91 -26.35 62.96
CA TYR A 108 4.46 -24.95 62.99
C TYR A 108 5.34 -24.02 63.85
N GLU A 109 6.14 -24.59 64.75
CA GLU A 109 6.97 -23.87 65.70
C GLU A 109 8.39 -24.41 65.73
N ASN A 110 9.34 -23.55 66.10
CA ASN A 110 10.75 -23.90 66.20
C ASN A 110 10.97 -24.88 67.37
N PHE A 111 11.77 -25.93 67.13
CA PHE A 111 12.15 -26.94 68.13
C PHE A 111 12.66 -26.35 69.45
N LEU A 112 13.48 -25.29 69.41
CA LEU A 112 14.03 -24.67 70.62
C LEU A 112 12.97 -23.94 71.44
N VAL A 113 11.95 -23.40 70.77
CA VAL A 113 10.86 -22.68 71.44
C VAL A 113 9.91 -23.68 72.10
N SER A 114 9.51 -24.73 71.38
CA SER A 114 8.60 -25.77 71.89
C SER A 114 9.18 -26.58 73.04
N ARG A 115 10.51 -26.71 73.11
CA ARG A 115 11.21 -27.51 74.13
C ARG A 115 12.12 -26.69 75.04
N LYS A 116 11.90 -25.39 75.19
CA LYS A 116 12.77 -24.50 75.97
C LYS A 116 13.11 -25.05 77.35
N TYR A 117 12.13 -25.53 78.12
CA TYR A 117 12.37 -26.07 79.47
C TYR A 117 13.19 -27.37 79.45
N LEU A 118 12.97 -28.24 78.46
CA LEU A 118 13.76 -29.47 78.31
C LEU A 118 15.19 -29.16 77.87
N MET A 119 15.39 -28.16 76.99
CA MET A 119 16.73 -27.73 76.58
C MET A 119 17.48 -27.06 77.74
N VAL A 120 16.79 -26.27 78.57
CA VAL A 120 17.36 -25.72 79.81
C VAL A 120 17.71 -26.85 80.79
N PHE A 121 16.87 -27.87 80.90
CA PHE A 121 17.18 -29.05 81.70
C PHE A 121 18.46 -29.73 81.22
N TRP A 122 18.57 -30.08 79.93
CA TRP A 122 19.78 -30.73 79.42
C TRP A 122 21.01 -29.83 79.48
N GLY A 123 20.88 -28.54 79.17
CA GLY A 123 21.96 -27.57 79.31
C GLY A 123 22.45 -27.47 80.75
N GLY A 124 21.53 -27.33 81.71
CA GLY A 124 21.84 -27.31 83.14
C GLY A 124 22.43 -28.64 83.63
N PHE A 125 21.90 -29.77 83.16
CA PHE A 125 22.42 -31.10 83.46
C PHE A 125 23.88 -31.23 83.02
N PHE A 126 24.24 -30.81 81.81
CA PHE A 126 25.63 -30.82 81.36
C PHE A 126 26.51 -29.87 82.16
N VAL A 127 26.03 -28.67 82.50
CA VAL A 127 26.78 -27.72 83.33
C VAL A 127 27.07 -28.29 84.72
N ILE A 128 26.06 -28.89 85.38
CA ILE A 128 26.23 -29.55 86.68
C ILE A 128 27.18 -30.74 86.55
N ASN A 129 27.05 -31.55 85.49
CA ASN A 129 27.91 -32.70 85.26
C ASN A 129 29.38 -32.27 85.11
N VAL A 130 29.65 -31.25 84.30
CA VAL A 130 30.99 -30.66 84.18
C VAL A 130 31.47 -30.06 85.50
N GLY A 131 30.60 -29.37 86.24
CA GLY A 131 30.95 -28.78 87.55
C GLY A 131 31.28 -29.82 88.61
N ILE A 132 30.61 -30.97 88.62
CA ILE A 132 30.89 -32.10 89.50
C ILE A 132 32.16 -32.84 89.04
N ALA A 133 32.32 -33.08 87.74
CA ALA A 133 33.47 -33.80 87.18
C ALA A 133 34.78 -32.98 87.25
N THR A 134 34.69 -31.66 87.15
CA THR A 134 35.84 -30.75 87.14
C THR A 134 36.07 -30.20 88.54
N VAL A 135 36.72 -31.01 89.38
CA VAL A 135 36.94 -30.71 90.81
C VAL A 135 37.71 -29.40 91.04
N ASP A 136 38.60 -29.01 90.10
CA ASP A 136 39.39 -27.78 90.19
C ASP A 136 38.97 -26.69 89.19
N LEU A 137 37.66 -26.46 89.09
CA LEU A 137 37.12 -25.39 88.26
C LEU A 137 37.64 -24.01 88.68
N GLN A 138 37.94 -23.81 89.97
CA GLN A 138 38.44 -22.55 90.50
C GLN A 138 39.83 -22.21 89.93
N TRP A 139 40.74 -23.18 89.84
CA TRP A 139 42.06 -22.97 89.24
C TRP A 139 41.96 -22.63 87.74
N ILE A 140 41.06 -23.30 87.01
CA ILE A 140 40.80 -23.01 85.59
C ILE A 140 40.34 -21.56 85.42
N MET A 141 39.39 -21.11 86.23
CA MET A 141 38.86 -19.73 86.15
C MET A 141 39.93 -18.68 86.47
N LYS A 142 40.77 -18.92 87.48
CA LYS A 142 41.90 -18.02 87.81
C LYS A 142 42.93 -17.97 86.69
N SER A 143 43.22 -19.12 86.08
CA SER A 143 44.16 -19.23 84.96
C SER A 143 43.63 -18.56 83.70
N ALA A 144 42.32 -18.59 83.46
CA ALA A 144 41.67 -17.95 82.32
C ALA A 144 41.51 -16.42 82.47
N LEU A 145 41.59 -15.88 83.70
CA LEU A 145 41.33 -14.47 83.94
C LEU A 145 42.32 -13.55 83.23
N MET A 146 43.62 -13.85 83.31
CA MET A 146 44.65 -13.02 82.69
C MET A 146 44.55 -12.98 81.16
N PRO A 147 44.44 -14.12 80.42
CA PRO A 147 44.24 -14.08 78.98
C PRO A 147 42.89 -13.45 78.60
N TRP A 148 41.85 -13.61 79.41
CA TRP A 148 40.56 -12.94 79.19
C TRP A 148 40.72 -11.42 79.18
N ILE A 149 41.27 -10.85 80.26
CA ILE A 149 41.45 -9.40 80.36
C ILE A 149 42.35 -8.89 79.23
N PHE A 150 43.44 -9.61 78.95
CA PHE A 150 44.38 -9.23 77.89
C PHE A 150 43.71 -9.20 76.50
N TRP A 151 43.05 -10.28 76.08
CA TRP A 151 42.46 -10.34 74.73
C TRP A 151 41.29 -9.38 74.55
N PHE A 152 40.44 -9.23 75.57
CA PHE A 152 39.32 -8.29 75.50
C PHE A 152 39.81 -6.85 75.40
N SER A 153 40.77 -6.44 76.24
CA SER A 153 41.31 -5.07 76.18
C SER A 153 42.07 -4.83 74.87
N TYR A 154 42.89 -5.78 74.41
CA TYR A 154 43.67 -5.67 73.18
C TYR A 154 42.80 -5.61 71.91
N LEU A 155 41.76 -6.46 71.83
CA LEU A 155 40.89 -6.54 70.63
C LEU A 155 39.70 -5.57 70.67
N TYR A 156 39.42 -4.93 71.82
CA TYR A 156 38.27 -4.02 71.98
C TYR A 156 38.22 -2.98 70.86
N TRP A 157 39.37 -2.38 70.54
CA TRP A 157 39.47 -1.39 69.46
C TRP A 157 38.98 -1.96 68.12
N TYR A 158 39.48 -3.10 67.68
CA TYR A 158 39.18 -3.67 66.36
C TYR A 158 37.76 -4.24 66.23
N MET A 159 37.10 -4.51 67.35
CA MET A 159 35.75 -5.08 67.38
C MET A 159 34.68 -4.01 67.55
N GLU A 160 34.77 -3.21 68.61
CA GLU A 160 33.73 -2.27 69.01
C GLU A 160 34.22 -0.83 69.07
N GLY A 161 35.37 -0.58 69.69
CA GLY A 161 35.90 0.77 69.88
C GLY A 161 36.04 1.54 68.57
N LYS A 162 36.44 0.86 67.49
CA LYS A 162 36.52 1.45 66.14
C LYS A 162 35.24 2.13 65.69
N ASN A 163 34.07 1.66 66.14
CA ASN A 163 32.79 2.21 65.72
C ASN A 163 32.52 3.61 66.30
N SER A 164 33.17 3.98 67.41
CA SER A 164 32.87 5.21 68.16
C SER A 164 34.05 6.17 68.36
N PHE A 165 35.31 5.73 68.20
CA PHE A 165 36.47 6.63 68.36
C PHE A 165 37.21 6.90 67.03
N LEU A 166 38.54 6.78 67.04
CA LEU A 166 39.49 7.24 66.02
C LEU A 166 39.16 6.88 64.55
N LYS A 167 38.80 5.62 64.24
CA LYS A 167 38.57 5.17 62.86
C LYS A 167 37.64 3.95 62.78
N PRO A 168 36.59 3.97 61.94
CA PRO A 168 35.58 2.90 61.84
C PRO A 168 36.01 1.59 61.16
N LEU A 169 37.15 1.58 60.44
CA LEU A 169 37.66 0.44 59.67
C LEU A 169 36.55 -0.28 58.85
N LEU A 170 35.94 0.46 57.92
CA LEU A 170 34.73 0.07 57.17
C LEU A 170 34.92 -1.05 56.13
N SER A 171 36.05 -1.76 56.10
CA SER A 171 36.29 -2.86 55.13
C SER A 171 35.20 -3.95 55.18
N ARG A 172 34.68 -4.26 56.37
CA ARG A 172 33.57 -5.21 56.51
C ARG A 172 32.25 -4.64 55.98
N PHE A 173 32.02 -3.35 56.19
CA PHE A 173 30.83 -2.66 55.69
C PHE A 173 30.81 -2.64 54.16
N TYR A 174 31.89 -2.24 53.50
CA TYR A 174 31.93 -2.21 52.03
C TYR A 174 31.70 -3.58 51.38
N ARG A 175 32.26 -4.65 51.96
CA ARG A 175 31.98 -6.01 51.47
C ARG A 175 30.51 -6.41 51.60
N ARG A 176 29.84 -6.00 52.68
CA ARG A 176 28.41 -6.27 52.89
C ARG A 176 27.52 -5.41 52.01
N ALA A 177 27.87 -4.14 51.83
CA ALA A 177 27.16 -3.24 50.92
C ALA A 177 27.19 -3.77 49.48
N ALA A 178 28.37 -4.13 48.97
CA ALA A 178 28.51 -4.69 47.63
C ALA A 178 27.78 -6.03 47.48
N ALA A 179 27.88 -6.94 48.45
CA ALA A 179 27.15 -8.20 48.41
C ALA A 179 25.62 -7.99 48.43
N ASN A 180 25.13 -7.02 49.19
CA ASN A 180 23.70 -6.67 49.21
C ASN A 180 23.24 -6.09 47.88
N GLU A 181 24.05 -5.24 47.25
CA GLU A 181 23.76 -4.72 45.91
C GLU A 181 23.74 -5.82 44.84
N CYS A 182 24.73 -6.71 44.85
CA CYS A 182 24.73 -7.90 43.97
C CYS A 182 23.49 -8.77 44.21
N PHE A 183 23.09 -9.00 45.46
CA PHE A 183 21.87 -9.75 45.79
C PHE A 183 20.61 -9.10 45.18
N MET A 184 20.53 -7.76 45.19
CA MET A 184 19.45 -7.04 44.53
C MET A 184 19.51 -7.19 43.00
N PHE A 185 20.70 -7.12 42.38
CA PHE A 185 20.83 -7.34 40.93
C PHE A 185 20.42 -8.75 40.49
N GLU A 186 20.79 -9.77 41.25
CA GLU A 186 20.38 -11.15 40.99
C GLU A 186 18.86 -11.33 41.17
N SER A 187 18.26 -10.65 42.16
CA SER A 187 16.81 -10.67 42.36
C SER A 187 16.05 -10.08 41.17
N TYR A 188 16.63 -9.08 40.49
CA TYR A 188 16.08 -8.44 39.28
C TYR A 188 16.71 -8.96 37.97
N TYR A 189 17.30 -10.16 38.00
CA TYR A 189 17.97 -10.73 36.83
C TYR A 189 17.01 -10.83 35.62
N HIS A 190 15.77 -11.27 35.86
CA HIS A 190 14.78 -11.53 34.82
C HIS A 190 14.37 -10.25 34.08
N GLU A 191 14.12 -9.16 34.79
CA GLU A 191 13.77 -7.87 34.19
C GLU A 191 14.96 -7.26 33.42
N ASN A 192 16.15 -7.38 34.00
CA ASN A 192 17.37 -6.86 33.39
C ASN A 192 17.71 -7.57 32.07
N ILE A 193 17.54 -8.90 32.01
CA ILE A 193 17.79 -9.66 30.78
C ILE A 193 16.67 -9.45 29.75
N GLU A 194 15.42 -9.34 30.20
CA GLU A 194 14.29 -9.09 29.32
C GLU A 194 14.45 -7.75 28.59
N ASN A 195 14.84 -6.68 29.28
CA ASN A 195 15.07 -5.38 28.67
C ASN A 195 16.14 -5.42 27.57
N LYS A 196 17.19 -6.22 27.76
CA LYS A 196 18.21 -6.44 26.71
C LYS A 196 17.64 -7.21 25.53
N LEU A 197 16.84 -8.24 25.78
CA LEU A 197 16.21 -9.03 24.72
C LEU A 197 15.17 -8.24 23.93
N ARG A 198 14.39 -7.35 24.57
CA ARG A 198 13.40 -6.51 23.88
C ARG A 198 14.03 -5.68 22.77
N GLU A 199 15.22 -5.12 23.02
CA GLU A 199 15.94 -4.36 21.99
C GLU A 199 16.43 -5.25 20.85
N LEU A 200 16.97 -6.44 21.16
CA LEU A 200 17.39 -7.41 20.13
C LEU A 200 16.20 -7.90 19.29
N ILE A 201 15.05 -8.12 19.92
CA ILE A 201 13.81 -8.51 19.24
C ILE A 201 13.36 -7.39 18.31
N ARG A 202 13.40 -6.12 18.73
CA ARG A 202 13.05 -4.96 17.89
C ARG A 202 13.91 -4.89 16.63
N ILE A 203 15.23 -5.07 16.78
CA ILE A 203 16.16 -5.08 15.64
C ILE A 203 15.85 -6.25 14.71
N THR A 204 15.63 -7.44 15.28
CA THR A 204 15.31 -8.65 14.52
C THR A 204 13.99 -8.51 13.76
N GLN A 205 12.96 -7.94 14.39
CA GLN A 205 11.68 -7.64 13.75
C GLN A 205 11.84 -6.69 12.58
N GLY A 206 12.65 -5.63 12.74
CA GLY A 206 12.96 -4.72 11.63
C GLY A 206 13.66 -5.42 10.45
N GLN A 207 14.43 -6.47 10.68
CA GLN A 207 14.99 -7.30 9.60
C GLN A 207 13.95 -8.22 8.96
N LEU A 208 13.00 -8.74 9.74
CA LEU A 208 11.90 -9.57 9.23
C LEU A 208 10.92 -8.76 8.36
N ASP A 209 10.79 -7.46 8.59
CA ASP A 209 9.90 -6.60 7.80
C ASP A 209 10.29 -6.55 6.31
N TYR A 210 11.58 -6.69 5.96
CA TYR A 210 12.01 -6.79 4.56
C TYR A 210 11.42 -8.01 3.85
N TRP A 211 11.30 -9.14 4.57
CA TRP A 211 10.66 -10.34 4.04
C TRP A 211 9.17 -10.10 3.78
N ASN A 212 8.49 -9.40 4.69
CA ASN A 212 7.07 -9.07 4.55
C ASN A 212 6.84 -8.20 3.30
N VAL A 213 7.65 -7.15 3.11
CA VAL A 213 7.57 -6.29 1.92
C VAL A 213 7.78 -7.09 0.63
N HIS A 214 8.77 -7.98 0.61
CA HIS A 214 9.01 -8.83 -0.55
C HIS A 214 7.85 -9.79 -0.83
N SER A 215 7.26 -10.38 0.21
CA SER A 215 6.15 -11.31 0.07
C SER A 215 4.91 -10.67 -0.58
N SER A 216 4.66 -9.39 -0.31
CA SER A 216 3.55 -8.62 -0.88
C SER A 216 3.83 -8.07 -2.28
N TYR A 217 5.08 -8.10 -2.76
CA TYR A 217 5.46 -7.51 -4.04
C TYR A 217 4.67 -8.11 -5.23
N GLN A 218 4.49 -9.43 -5.26
CA GLN A 218 3.80 -10.09 -6.37
C GLN A 218 2.32 -9.71 -6.42
N GLU A 219 1.68 -9.57 -5.26
CA GLU A 219 0.29 -9.14 -5.14
C GLU A 219 0.13 -7.71 -5.66
N VAL A 220 0.92 -6.76 -5.14
CA VAL A 220 0.90 -5.37 -5.57
C VAL A 220 1.19 -5.24 -7.07
N LYS A 221 2.14 -6.02 -7.60
CA LYS A 221 2.44 -6.06 -9.03
C LYS A 221 1.23 -6.53 -9.83
N SER A 222 0.57 -7.61 -9.42
CA SER A 222 -0.59 -8.16 -10.12
C SER A 222 -1.75 -7.15 -10.15
N GLU A 223 -2.07 -6.55 -9.00
CA GLU A 223 -3.14 -5.55 -8.90
C GLU A 223 -2.82 -4.29 -9.72
N SER A 224 -1.57 -3.83 -9.69
CA SER A 224 -1.12 -2.68 -10.48
C SER A 224 -1.25 -2.93 -11.98
N VAL A 225 -0.86 -4.12 -12.46
CA VAL A 225 -1.01 -4.50 -13.87
C VAL A 225 -2.49 -4.58 -14.25
N ASN A 226 -3.34 -5.17 -13.41
CA ASN A 226 -4.76 -5.30 -13.70
C ASN A 226 -5.46 -3.95 -13.73
N ASN A 227 -5.17 -3.07 -12.78
CA ASN A 227 -5.68 -1.70 -12.76
C ASN A 227 -5.19 -0.91 -13.99
N PHE A 228 -3.92 -1.05 -14.36
CA PHE A 228 -3.39 -0.43 -15.58
C PHE A 228 -4.15 -0.90 -16.83
N LEU A 229 -4.33 -2.22 -17.00
CA LEU A 229 -5.05 -2.76 -18.15
C LEU A 229 -6.53 -2.34 -18.17
N ALA A 230 -7.19 -2.29 -17.02
CA ALA A 230 -8.57 -1.82 -16.92
C ALA A 230 -8.71 -0.35 -17.33
N ASN A 231 -7.81 0.52 -16.86
CA ASN A 231 -7.81 1.93 -17.23
C ASN A 231 -7.47 2.14 -18.71
N GLN A 232 -6.50 1.39 -19.25
CA GLN A 232 -6.16 1.46 -20.68
C GLN A 232 -7.28 0.96 -21.57
N TYR A 233 -8.01 -0.08 -21.14
CA TYR A 233 -9.19 -0.54 -21.87
C TYR A 233 -10.27 0.54 -21.95
N MET A 234 -10.53 1.25 -20.84
CA MET A 234 -11.49 2.36 -20.82
C MET A 234 -11.02 3.55 -21.68
N ALA A 235 -9.72 3.88 -21.65
CA ALA A 235 -9.13 4.92 -22.48
C ALA A 235 -9.24 4.58 -23.98
N LEU A 236 -9.02 3.32 -24.35
CA LEU A 236 -9.19 2.85 -25.73
C LEU A 236 -10.65 2.95 -26.19
N GLN A 237 -11.60 2.53 -25.34
CA GLN A 237 -13.03 2.66 -25.65
C GLN A 237 -13.44 4.12 -25.84
N HIS A 238 -12.98 5.02 -24.96
CA HIS A 238 -13.19 6.46 -25.12
C HIS A 238 -12.61 6.96 -26.44
N HIS A 239 -11.36 6.59 -26.75
CA HIS A 239 -10.70 7.00 -27.99
C HIS A 239 -11.47 6.55 -29.23
N ILE A 240 -11.95 5.30 -29.28
CA ILE A 240 -12.76 4.79 -30.40
C ILE A 240 -14.08 5.57 -30.53
N THR A 241 -14.74 5.85 -29.41
CA THR A 241 -16.02 6.57 -29.37
C THR A 241 -15.85 8.01 -29.85
N GLU A 242 -14.84 8.71 -29.34
CA GLU A 242 -14.47 10.07 -29.75
C GLU A 242 -14.10 10.12 -31.24
N ARG A 243 -13.38 9.12 -31.74
CA ARG A 243 -13.00 9.03 -33.15
C ARG A 243 -14.23 8.85 -34.05
N ALA A 244 -15.16 7.97 -33.66
CA ALA A 244 -16.43 7.79 -34.37
C ALA A 244 -17.28 9.08 -34.35
N GLU A 245 -17.37 9.75 -33.20
CA GLU A 245 -18.09 11.03 -33.08
C GLU A 245 -17.47 12.13 -33.94
N ASN A 246 -16.13 12.23 -33.96
CA ASN A 246 -15.42 13.22 -34.77
C ASN A 246 -15.62 12.97 -36.27
N ILE A 247 -15.58 11.71 -36.72
CA ILE A 247 -15.89 11.37 -38.12
C ILE A 247 -17.31 11.82 -38.48
N LEU A 248 -18.30 11.52 -37.63
CA LEU A 248 -19.70 11.90 -37.87
C LEU A 248 -19.87 13.42 -37.90
N LYS A 249 -19.26 14.15 -36.96
CA LYS A 249 -19.30 15.63 -36.94
C LYS A 249 -18.62 16.23 -38.16
N SER A 250 -17.46 15.71 -38.57
CA SER A 250 -16.76 16.18 -39.77
C SER A 250 -17.57 15.90 -41.03
N ALA A 251 -18.20 14.72 -41.14
CA ALA A 251 -19.09 14.40 -42.25
C ALA A 251 -20.28 15.37 -42.30
N GLN A 252 -20.96 15.57 -41.17
CA GLN A 252 -22.06 16.51 -41.06
C GLN A 252 -21.66 17.96 -41.42
N GLN A 253 -20.45 18.39 -41.02
CA GLN A 253 -19.93 19.71 -41.40
C GLN A 253 -19.69 19.82 -42.91
N PHE A 254 -19.16 18.79 -43.57
CA PHE A 254 -19.00 18.81 -45.02
C PHE A 254 -20.34 18.78 -45.75
N GLU A 255 -21.31 17.99 -45.27
CA GLU A 255 -22.69 18.01 -45.78
C GLU A 255 -23.31 19.40 -45.68
N GLU A 256 -23.14 20.07 -44.53
CA GLU A 256 -23.58 21.44 -44.30
C GLU A 256 -22.93 22.43 -45.28
N VAL A 257 -21.61 22.33 -45.46
CA VAL A 257 -20.85 23.17 -46.39
C VAL A 257 -21.30 22.92 -47.84
N ASN A 258 -21.48 21.66 -48.24
CA ASN A 258 -21.97 21.31 -49.57
C ASN A 258 -23.37 21.92 -49.79
N ARG A 259 -24.27 21.78 -48.81
CA ARG A 259 -25.60 22.40 -48.84
C ARG A 259 -25.52 23.92 -48.97
N GLN A 260 -24.69 24.58 -48.17
CA GLN A 260 -24.49 26.03 -48.23
C GLN A 260 -23.91 26.48 -49.57
N GLN A 261 -22.96 25.73 -50.15
CA GLN A 261 -22.43 26.02 -51.49
C GLN A 261 -23.52 25.92 -52.55
N HIS A 262 -24.42 24.95 -52.45
CA HIS A 262 -25.57 24.85 -53.36
C HIS A 262 -26.56 26.01 -53.21
N VAL A 263 -26.90 26.41 -51.98
CA VAL A 263 -27.73 27.60 -51.72
C VAL A 263 -27.04 28.86 -52.25
N GLN A 264 -25.74 29.00 -52.03
CA GLN A 264 -24.95 30.13 -52.51
C GLN A 264 -24.90 30.17 -54.04
N LYS A 265 -24.79 29.04 -54.73
CA LYS A 265 -24.89 28.97 -56.20
C LYS A 265 -26.24 29.48 -56.70
N VAL A 266 -27.35 29.08 -56.06
CA VAL A 266 -28.70 29.57 -56.41
C VAL A 266 -28.78 31.09 -56.19
N LEU A 267 -28.27 31.59 -55.07
CA LEU A 267 -28.23 33.03 -54.76
C LEU A 267 -27.37 33.80 -55.79
N THR A 268 -26.18 33.32 -56.11
CA THR A 268 -25.28 33.95 -57.08
C THR A 268 -25.86 33.91 -58.49
N SER A 269 -26.57 32.85 -58.89
CA SER A 269 -27.31 32.80 -60.15
C SER A 269 -28.46 33.80 -60.19
N ALA A 270 -29.19 33.98 -59.09
CA ALA A 270 -30.26 34.98 -58.99
C ALA A 270 -29.72 36.42 -59.02
N VAL A 271 -28.58 36.69 -58.40
CA VAL A 271 -27.89 38.00 -58.47
C VAL A 271 -27.29 38.24 -59.86
N GLY A 272 -26.71 37.22 -60.49
CA GLY A 272 -26.23 37.33 -61.87
C GLY A 272 -27.37 37.64 -62.86
N GLU A 273 -28.59 37.19 -62.56
CA GLU A 273 -29.76 37.54 -63.36
C GLU A 273 -30.17 39.01 -63.21
N LEU A 274 -30.03 39.61 -62.01
CA LEU A 274 -30.18 41.06 -61.85
C LEU A 274 -29.19 41.82 -62.75
N ASP A 275 -27.94 41.39 -62.78
CA ASP A 275 -26.92 41.99 -63.65
C ASP A 275 -27.24 41.81 -65.15
N ASN A 276 -27.89 40.71 -65.53
CA ASN A 276 -28.33 40.46 -66.91
C ASN A 276 -29.52 41.34 -67.29
N VAL A 277 -30.55 41.41 -66.44
CA VAL A 277 -31.75 42.25 -66.63
C VAL A 277 -31.38 43.73 -66.72
N LEU A 278 -30.42 44.18 -65.89
CA LEU A 278 -29.90 45.55 -65.94
C LEU A 278 -29.10 45.85 -67.23
N LYS A 279 -28.58 44.85 -67.93
CA LYS A 279 -27.81 45.01 -69.18
C LYS A 279 -28.66 44.87 -70.44
N GLN A 280 -29.65 43.97 -70.45
CA GLN A 280 -30.42 43.62 -71.64
C GLN A 280 -31.78 44.34 -71.71
N ASP A 281 -32.48 44.50 -70.57
CA ASP A 281 -33.83 45.05 -70.49
C ASP A 281 -33.88 46.40 -69.75
N LEU A 282 -32.79 47.17 -69.84
CA LEU A 282 -32.59 48.44 -69.12
C LEU A 282 -33.78 49.41 -69.29
N GLN A 283 -34.39 49.43 -70.48
CA GLN A 283 -35.44 50.38 -70.83
C GLN A 283 -36.78 50.06 -70.14
N GLN A 284 -37.15 48.78 -70.08
CA GLN A 284 -38.36 48.35 -69.35
C GLN A 284 -38.19 48.50 -67.82
N VAL A 285 -36.99 48.26 -67.32
CA VAL A 285 -36.65 48.48 -65.90
C VAL A 285 -36.76 49.96 -65.55
N GLN A 286 -36.24 50.87 -66.38
CA GLN A 286 -36.32 52.31 -66.15
C GLN A 286 -37.75 52.85 -66.20
N ASP A 287 -38.54 52.38 -67.17
CA ASP A 287 -39.93 52.81 -67.32
C ASP A 287 -40.79 52.38 -66.12
N ASP A 288 -40.60 51.16 -65.62
CA ASP A 288 -41.35 50.64 -64.47
C ASP A 288 -40.86 51.25 -63.14
N ILE A 289 -39.55 51.50 -62.98
CA ILE A 289 -39.01 52.28 -61.85
C ILE A 289 -39.61 53.69 -61.86
N PHE A 290 -39.71 54.34 -63.02
CA PHE A 290 -40.27 55.69 -63.15
C PHE A 290 -41.76 55.71 -62.84
N GLN A 291 -42.53 54.77 -63.42
CA GLN A 291 -43.96 54.64 -63.17
C GLN A 291 -44.26 54.41 -61.68
N ARG A 292 -43.41 53.65 -60.98
CA ARG A 292 -43.56 53.39 -59.55
C ARG A 292 -43.05 54.50 -58.65
N ALA A 293 -42.01 55.22 -59.03
CA ALA A 293 -41.63 56.46 -58.37
C ALA A 293 -42.78 57.47 -58.40
N VAL A 294 -43.49 57.57 -59.53
CA VAL A 294 -44.69 58.40 -59.68
C VAL A 294 -45.85 57.91 -58.80
N GLU A 295 -46.11 56.60 -58.74
CA GLU A 295 -47.13 56.05 -57.82
C GLU A 295 -46.80 56.26 -56.34
N GLY A 296 -45.54 56.11 -55.93
CA GLY A 296 -45.08 56.32 -54.57
C GLY A 296 -45.22 57.78 -54.13
N ILE A 297 -44.91 58.73 -55.03
CA ILE A 297 -45.16 60.17 -54.81
C ILE A 297 -46.67 60.43 -54.62
N LYS A 298 -47.52 59.77 -55.41
CA LYS A 298 -48.98 59.94 -55.35
C LYS A 298 -49.62 59.37 -54.07
N LYS A 299 -49.09 58.27 -53.53
CA LYS A 299 -49.61 57.59 -52.34
C LYS A 299 -48.95 58.05 -51.02
N GLY A 300 -47.90 58.86 -51.09
CA GLY A 300 -47.16 59.40 -49.94
C GLY A 300 -46.24 58.39 -49.24
N GLN A 301 -46.17 57.15 -49.74
CA GLN A 301 -45.29 56.08 -49.27
C GLN A 301 -44.83 55.24 -50.48
N MET A 302 -43.53 54.92 -50.55
CA MET A 302 -42.97 54.11 -51.63
C MET A 302 -43.10 52.62 -51.30
N ASN A 303 -43.81 51.86 -52.14
CA ASN A 303 -43.98 50.40 -52.01
C ASN A 303 -43.47 49.70 -53.28
N TYR A 304 -42.61 48.70 -53.11
CA TYR A 304 -41.94 47.96 -54.18
C TYR A 304 -42.54 46.55 -54.44
N GLY A 305 -43.72 46.22 -53.91
CA GLY A 305 -44.32 44.89 -54.12
C GLY A 305 -44.62 44.53 -55.59
N GLN A 306 -44.74 45.55 -56.44
CA GLN A 306 -44.86 45.55 -57.91
C GLN A 306 -43.61 45.18 -58.73
N ASP A 307 -42.47 44.91 -58.09
CA ASP A 307 -41.20 45.13 -58.78
C ASP A 307 -40.87 44.16 -59.92
N TYR A 308 -40.63 44.66 -61.15
CA TYR A 308 -40.10 43.89 -62.27
C TYR A 308 -38.76 43.26 -61.92
N LEU A 309 -37.87 43.98 -61.23
CA LEU A 309 -36.61 43.40 -60.74
C LEU A 309 -36.86 42.28 -59.73
N LEU A 310 -37.81 42.49 -58.81
CA LEU A 310 -38.20 41.48 -57.83
C LEU A 310 -38.86 40.27 -58.50
N SER A 311 -39.69 40.49 -59.52
CA SER A 311 -40.42 39.45 -60.26
C SER A 311 -39.48 38.62 -61.11
N ALA A 312 -38.50 39.24 -61.78
CA ALA A 312 -37.47 38.54 -62.54
C ALA A 312 -36.61 37.65 -61.62
N VAL A 313 -36.20 38.17 -60.46
CA VAL A 313 -35.46 37.41 -59.44
C VAL A 313 -36.31 36.27 -58.88
N ILE A 314 -37.56 36.52 -58.51
CA ILE A 314 -38.47 35.48 -58.00
C ILE A 314 -38.72 34.39 -59.04
N ASN A 315 -38.92 34.75 -60.31
CA ASN A 315 -39.11 33.78 -61.38
C ASN A 315 -37.86 32.90 -61.58
N LYS A 316 -36.66 33.49 -61.52
CA LYS A 316 -35.41 32.71 -61.62
C LYS A 316 -35.15 31.84 -60.40
N PHE A 317 -35.53 32.31 -59.22
CA PHE A 317 -35.55 31.50 -58.00
C PHE A 317 -36.54 30.34 -58.11
N GLN A 318 -37.75 30.57 -58.64
CA GLN A 318 -38.76 29.53 -58.83
C GLN A 318 -38.34 28.51 -59.90
N GLU A 319 -37.67 28.95 -60.98
CA GLU A 319 -37.11 28.07 -61.99
C GLU A 319 -36.04 27.15 -61.38
N ASN A 320 -35.06 27.73 -60.67
CA ASN A 320 -34.01 26.96 -59.99
C ASN A 320 -34.55 26.09 -58.84
N ALA A 321 -35.56 26.57 -58.10
CA ALA A 321 -36.21 25.81 -57.03
C ALA A 321 -37.05 24.67 -57.58
N SER A 322 -37.75 24.84 -58.71
CA SER A 322 -38.50 23.77 -59.36
C SER A 322 -37.59 22.65 -59.88
N GLY A 323 -36.37 23.00 -60.31
CA GLY A 323 -35.30 22.04 -60.63
C GLY A 323 -34.80 21.24 -59.43
N LEU A 324 -34.91 21.79 -58.21
CA LEU A 324 -34.54 21.11 -56.95
C LEU A 324 -35.69 20.30 -56.33
N ILE A 325 -36.93 20.78 -56.45
CA ILE A 325 -38.14 20.15 -55.89
C ILE A 325 -38.52 18.87 -56.66
N ASN A 326 -38.17 18.78 -57.94
CA ASN A 326 -38.47 17.63 -58.79
C ASN A 326 -37.39 16.51 -58.74
N LEU A 327 -36.37 16.64 -57.89
CA LEU A 327 -35.32 15.63 -57.75
C LEU A 327 -35.79 14.45 -56.89
N SER A 328 -35.42 13.24 -57.31
CA SER A 328 -35.67 12.01 -56.55
C SER A 328 -34.85 11.98 -55.24
N PRO A 329 -35.22 11.15 -54.24
CA PRO A 329 -34.47 11.03 -52.99
C PRO A 329 -32.98 10.67 -53.20
N GLU A 330 -32.67 9.90 -54.24
CA GLU A 330 -31.30 9.51 -54.61
C GLU A 330 -30.50 10.69 -55.17
N GLU A 331 -31.13 11.60 -55.91
CA GLU A 331 -30.48 12.80 -56.46
C GLU A 331 -30.31 13.91 -55.42
N GLN A 332 -31.22 13.99 -54.45
CA GLN A 332 -31.06 14.85 -53.26
C GLN A 332 -29.89 14.38 -52.38
N GLN A 333 -29.70 13.07 -52.26
CA GLN A 333 -28.57 12.51 -51.52
C GLN A 333 -27.25 12.81 -52.24
N LYS A 334 -27.22 12.72 -53.57
CA LYS A 334 -26.05 13.04 -54.41
C LYS A 334 -25.62 14.52 -54.35
N LEU A 335 -26.53 15.44 -54.01
CA LEU A 335 -26.26 16.87 -53.83
C LEU A 335 -25.57 17.19 -52.49
N VAL A 336 -25.76 16.34 -51.49
CA VAL A 336 -25.19 16.52 -50.14
C VAL A 336 -24.03 15.54 -49.91
N GLU A 337 -23.88 14.54 -50.77
CA GLU A 337 -22.83 13.53 -50.75
C GLU A 337 -21.43 14.15 -50.68
N LEU A 338 -20.57 13.52 -49.89
CA LEU A 338 -19.19 13.96 -49.76
C LEU A 338 -18.42 13.66 -51.04
N THR A 339 -17.64 14.64 -51.49
CA THR A 339 -16.71 14.43 -52.60
C THR A 339 -15.59 13.47 -52.20
N GLN A 340 -14.99 12.78 -53.17
CA GLN A 340 -13.88 11.85 -52.91
C GLN A 340 -12.72 12.50 -52.14
N ALA A 341 -12.45 13.80 -52.38
CA ALA A 341 -11.43 14.55 -51.66
C ALA A 341 -11.79 14.78 -50.18
N GLN A 342 -13.06 15.07 -49.88
CA GLN A 342 -13.56 15.23 -48.50
C GLN A 342 -13.50 13.89 -47.74
N ILE A 343 -13.85 12.78 -48.41
CA ILE A 343 -13.73 11.42 -47.83
C ILE A 343 -12.27 11.09 -47.53
N GLN A 344 -11.35 11.35 -48.46
CA GLN A 344 -9.91 11.16 -48.24
C GLN A 344 -9.39 12.00 -47.08
N GLN A 345 -9.89 13.22 -46.91
CA GLN A 345 -9.52 14.07 -45.78
C GLN A 345 -9.97 13.47 -44.44
N ILE A 346 -11.22 12.99 -44.35
CA ILE A 346 -11.73 12.31 -43.15
C ILE A 346 -10.90 11.05 -42.85
N GLN A 347 -10.61 10.23 -43.87
CA GLN A 347 -9.79 9.02 -43.72
C GLN A 347 -8.37 9.35 -43.23
N SER A 348 -7.74 10.39 -43.79
CA SER A 348 -6.41 10.82 -43.36
C SER A 348 -6.39 11.30 -41.89
N SER A 349 -7.45 11.98 -41.45
CA SER A 349 -7.61 12.42 -40.06
C SER A 349 -7.79 11.23 -39.11
N ASP A 350 -8.58 10.23 -39.51
CA ASP A 350 -8.76 8.98 -38.76
C ASP A 350 -7.45 8.19 -38.62
N GLU A 351 -6.71 8.05 -39.71
CA GLU A 351 -5.39 7.38 -39.71
C GLU A 351 -4.38 8.13 -38.84
N GLN A 352 -4.39 9.46 -38.87
CA GLN A 352 -3.52 10.27 -38.04
C GLN A 352 -3.89 10.16 -36.57
N ALA A 353 -5.18 10.17 -36.22
CA ALA A 353 -5.65 9.94 -34.85
C ALA A 353 -5.22 8.56 -34.32
N LYS A 354 -5.33 7.52 -35.15
CA LYS A 354 -4.84 6.17 -34.82
C LYS A 354 -3.33 6.13 -34.60
N LYS A 355 -2.54 6.74 -35.49
CA LYS A 355 -1.07 6.79 -35.35
C LYS A 355 -0.65 7.53 -34.09
N ASN A 356 -1.26 8.69 -33.82
CA ASN A 356 -0.98 9.48 -32.63
C ASN A 356 -1.27 8.69 -31.36
N TYR A 357 -2.38 7.94 -31.31
CA TYR A 357 -2.72 7.13 -30.14
C TYR A 357 -1.72 5.98 -29.90
N LEU A 358 -1.26 5.30 -30.96
CA LEU A 358 -0.31 4.18 -30.83
C LEU A 358 1.14 4.63 -30.58
N GLN A 359 1.52 5.81 -31.06
CA GLN A 359 2.85 6.37 -30.86
C GLN A 359 2.97 7.20 -29.58
N ALA A 360 1.86 7.47 -28.90
CA ALA A 360 1.87 8.15 -27.60
C ALA A 360 2.66 7.32 -26.59
N GLU A 361 3.85 7.80 -26.23
CA GLU A 361 4.63 7.22 -25.16
C GLU A 361 3.96 7.47 -23.80
N PRO A 362 4.13 6.57 -22.83
CA PRO A 362 3.64 6.79 -21.47
C PRO A 362 4.27 8.05 -20.85
N GLU A 363 3.41 9.01 -20.52
CA GLU A 363 3.78 10.26 -19.84
C GLU A 363 3.98 10.03 -18.33
N GLY A 364 4.94 10.72 -17.70
CA GLY A 364 5.18 10.67 -16.25
C GLY A 364 6.26 9.69 -15.77
N LEU A 365 6.94 8.98 -16.68
CA LEU A 365 8.17 8.24 -16.34
C LEU A 365 9.36 9.20 -16.18
N ASP A 366 10.10 9.05 -15.08
CA ASP A 366 11.35 9.80 -14.87
C ASP A 366 12.37 9.46 -15.98
N GLN A 367 13.07 10.48 -16.47
CA GLN A 367 14.07 10.33 -17.53
C GLN A 367 15.20 9.37 -17.13
N SER A 368 15.51 9.30 -15.84
CA SER A 368 16.50 8.36 -15.29
C SER A 368 16.09 6.89 -15.53
N LEU A 369 14.80 6.58 -15.49
CA LEU A 369 14.26 5.23 -15.67
C LEU A 369 14.24 4.81 -17.14
N LYS A 370 14.15 5.76 -18.08
CA LYS A 370 14.23 5.48 -19.52
C LYS A 370 15.62 5.01 -19.96
N SER A 371 16.65 5.20 -19.13
CA SER A 371 18.03 4.76 -19.41
C SER A 371 18.26 3.26 -19.20
N TYR A 372 17.36 2.56 -18.52
CA TYR A 372 17.47 1.11 -18.36
C TYR A 372 17.29 0.40 -19.70
N GLU A 373 18.23 -0.50 -20.03
CA GLU A 373 18.31 -1.14 -21.34
C GLU A 373 17.00 -1.82 -21.78
N HIS A 374 16.32 -2.50 -20.86
CA HIS A 374 15.03 -3.13 -21.14
C HIS A 374 13.93 -2.14 -21.49
N VAL A 375 13.87 -0.99 -20.80
CA VAL A 375 12.88 0.06 -21.04
C VAL A 375 13.20 0.77 -22.35
N ALA A 376 14.47 1.11 -22.58
CA ALA A 376 14.90 1.75 -23.81
C ALA A 376 14.57 0.91 -25.05
N ARG A 377 14.83 -0.41 -25.02
CA ARG A 377 14.44 -1.31 -26.12
C ARG A 377 12.92 -1.35 -26.35
N GLN A 378 12.12 -1.30 -25.29
CA GLN A 378 10.66 -1.27 -25.41
C GLN A 378 10.16 0.05 -26.01
N LEU A 379 10.77 1.18 -25.64
CA LEU A 379 10.46 2.49 -26.21
C LEU A 379 10.90 2.59 -27.69
N GLU A 380 12.05 2.04 -28.06
CA GLU A 380 12.51 2.01 -29.45
C GLU A 380 11.60 1.19 -30.37
N GLN A 381 10.92 0.18 -29.82
CA GLN A 381 9.93 -0.64 -30.50
C GLN A 381 8.49 -0.10 -30.37
N TRP A 382 8.28 0.99 -29.62
CA TRP A 382 6.96 1.54 -29.37
C TRP A 382 6.36 2.17 -30.63
N GLY A 383 5.14 1.78 -30.99
CA GLY A 383 4.41 2.35 -32.12
C GLY A 383 5.02 2.08 -33.51
N LYS A 384 6.01 1.19 -33.62
CA LYS A 384 6.52 0.61 -34.88
C LYS A 384 5.86 -0.74 -35.12
#